data_AF-A0A401HBH9-F1
#
_entry.id   AF-A0A401HBH9-F1
#
_cell.length_a   1.000
_cell.length_b   1.000
_cell.length_c   1.000
_cell.angle_alpha   90.00
_cell.angle_beta   90.00
_cell.angle_gamma   90.00
#
_symmetry.space_group_name_H-M   'P 1'
#
loop_
_entity.id
_entity.type
_entity.pdbx_description
1 polymer ?
#
loop_
_entity_poly.entity_id
_entity_poly.type
_entity_poly.pdbx_seq_one_letter_code
_entity_poly.pdbx_strand_id
1 'polypeptide(L)'
;MGDVTASSYREVVSAVEEKAASLRRGRLFIFLGGDHSITYATLRALRSFYRGRLGLVYLDAHPDLYEEYEGDRYSHACTLRRIVEEGLADPRDVILAGVRAATVSSDRIALRLSASL
;
A
#
# COMPACT_ATOMS: atom_id res chain seq x y z
N MET A 1 18.52 -7.93 -3.37
CA MET A 1 17.67 -8.89 -2.64
C MET A 1 17.13 -10.00 -3.54
N GLY A 2 17.15 -9.87 -4.87
CA GLY A 2 16.59 -10.90 -5.76
C GLY A 2 15.06 -10.86 -5.78
N ASP A 3 14.46 -11.74 -6.56
CA ASP A 3 13.02 -11.77 -6.81
C ASP A 3 12.27 -12.61 -5.77
N VAL A 4 10.96 -12.44 -5.71
CA VAL A 4 10.05 -13.27 -4.91
C VAL A 4 9.20 -14.08 -5.87
N THR A 5 9.24 -15.39 -5.74
CA THR A 5 8.39 -16.33 -6.49
C THR A 5 7.42 -16.99 -5.54
N ALA A 6 6.12 -16.88 -5.83
CA ALA A 6 5.05 -17.36 -4.98
C ALA A 6 3.86 -17.81 -5.86
N SER A 7 3.05 -18.73 -5.33
CA SER A 7 1.89 -19.28 -6.04
C SER A 7 0.59 -18.57 -5.70
N SER A 8 0.61 -17.67 -4.72
CA SER A 8 -0.54 -16.88 -4.28
C SER A 8 -0.13 -15.51 -3.77
N TYR A 9 -1.04 -14.54 -3.80
CA TYR A 9 -0.79 -13.20 -3.26
C TYR A 9 -0.45 -13.24 -1.75
N ARG A 10 -1.08 -14.14 -1.00
CA ARG A 10 -0.76 -14.35 0.43
C ARG A 10 0.68 -14.78 0.61
N GLU A 11 1.18 -15.70 -0.22
CA GLU A 11 2.59 -16.11 -0.21
C GLU A 11 3.52 -14.95 -0.60
N VAL A 12 3.13 -14.10 -1.57
CA VAL A 12 3.88 -12.88 -1.90
C VAL A 12 4.02 -11.98 -0.66
N VAL A 13 2.92 -11.70 0.05
CA VAL A 13 2.95 -10.87 1.26
C VAL A 13 3.90 -11.45 2.31
N SER A 14 3.76 -12.74 2.64
CA SER A 14 4.61 -13.41 3.63
C SER A 14 6.09 -13.40 3.22
N ALA A 15 6.39 -13.71 1.95
CA ALA A 15 7.75 -13.75 1.46
C ALA A 15 8.41 -12.36 1.45
N VAL A 16 7.66 -11.30 1.12
CA VAL A 16 8.15 -9.92 1.19
C VAL A 16 8.39 -9.51 2.65
N GLU A 17 7.47 -9.83 3.57
CA GLU A 17 7.64 -9.58 5.01
C GLU A 17 8.90 -10.27 5.57
N GLU A 18 9.08 -11.57 5.31
CA GLU A 18 10.24 -12.35 5.78
C GLU A 18 11.55 -11.77 5.23
N LYS A 19 11.57 -11.48 3.94
CA LYS A 19 12.74 -10.92 3.28
C LYS A 19 13.06 -9.56 3.87
N ALA A 20 12.08 -8.69 4.07
CA ALA A 20 12.29 -7.38 4.66
C ALA A 20 12.70 -7.45 6.14
N ALA A 21 12.26 -8.46 6.90
CA ALA A 21 12.69 -8.65 8.29
C ALA A 21 14.22 -8.85 8.42
N SER A 22 14.86 -9.41 7.39
CA SER A 22 16.33 -9.52 7.32
C SER A 22 17.06 -8.18 7.14
N LEU A 23 16.33 -7.09 6.91
CA LEU A 23 16.89 -5.78 6.60
C LEU A 23 17.13 -4.94 7.85
N ARG A 24 18.34 -4.37 7.95
CA ARG A 24 18.72 -3.44 9.00
C ARG A 24 18.04 -2.08 8.81
N ARG A 25 17.70 -1.43 9.93
CA ARG A 25 17.28 -0.02 9.98
C ARG A 25 18.29 0.89 9.26
N GLY A 26 17.80 1.94 8.59
CA GLY A 26 18.64 2.98 7.97
C GLY A 26 19.06 2.72 6.52
N ARG A 27 18.50 1.72 5.85
CA ARG A 27 18.71 1.48 4.41
C ARG A 27 17.53 1.97 3.59
N LEU A 28 17.82 2.48 2.39
CA LEU A 28 16.83 2.72 1.36
C LEU A 28 16.42 1.39 0.74
N PHE A 29 15.12 1.16 0.61
CA PHE A 29 14.56 0.00 -0.06
C PHE A 29 13.89 0.43 -1.36
N ILE A 30 14.18 -0.30 -2.42
CA ILE A 30 13.51 -0.17 -3.70
C ILE A 30 12.87 -1.52 -3.98
N PHE A 31 11.56 -1.52 -4.12
CA PHE A 31 10.78 -2.67 -4.53
C PHE A 31 10.37 -2.46 -5.98
N LEU A 32 10.64 -3.46 -6.82
CA LEU A 32 10.18 -3.50 -8.19
C LEU A 32 8.97 -4.44 -8.22
N GLY A 33 7.81 -3.86 -8.51
CA GLY A 33 6.53 -4.55 -8.44
C GLY A 33 6.21 -5.37 -9.68
N GLY A 34 5.04 -6.02 -9.59
CA GLY A 34 4.21 -6.33 -10.75
C GLY A 34 3.13 -5.26 -10.86
N ASP A 35 1.94 -5.54 -10.30
CA ASP A 35 0.87 -4.55 -10.14
C ASP A 35 0.95 -3.79 -8.79
N HIS A 36 -0.02 -2.89 -8.58
CA HIS A 36 0.00 -1.98 -7.44
C HIS A 36 -0.25 -2.66 -6.08
N SER A 37 -0.80 -3.87 -6.04
CA SER A 37 -1.06 -4.62 -4.80
C SER A 37 0.22 -4.88 -4.00
N ILE A 38 1.40 -4.87 -4.64
CA ILE A 38 2.68 -5.05 -3.95
C ILE A 38 2.96 -3.94 -2.93
N THR A 39 2.39 -2.74 -3.10
CA THR A 39 2.57 -1.62 -2.17
C THR A 39 2.03 -1.98 -0.78
N TYR A 40 0.92 -2.72 -0.70
CA TYR A 40 0.42 -3.25 0.57
C TYR A 40 1.42 -4.21 1.23
N ALA A 41 1.93 -5.19 0.48
CA ALA A 41 2.90 -6.17 0.98
C ALA A 41 4.19 -5.51 1.50
N THR A 42 4.68 -4.49 0.79
CA THR A 42 5.91 -3.76 1.17
C THR A 42 5.71 -2.88 2.40
N LEU A 43 4.56 -2.23 2.56
CA LEU A 43 4.23 -1.46 3.76
C LEU A 43 4.00 -2.36 4.98
N ARG A 44 3.33 -3.49 4.80
CA ARG A 44 3.22 -4.56 5.80
C ARG A 44 4.60 -4.98 6.31
N ALA A 45 5.50 -5.27 5.38
CA ALA A 45 6.88 -5.64 5.66
C ALA A 45 7.65 -4.54 6.40
N LEU A 46 7.53 -3.28 5.97
CA LEU A 46 8.14 -2.13 6.64
C LEU A 46 7.63 -1.95 8.08
N ARG A 47 6.32 -2.13 8.30
CA ARG A 47 5.68 -2.01 9.62
C ARG A 47 6.07 -3.12 10.59
N SER A 48 6.58 -4.26 10.11
CA SER A 48 7.08 -5.32 10.98
C SER A 48 8.25 -4.83 11.87
N PHE A 49 9.13 -3.97 11.33
CA PHE A 49 10.33 -3.47 12.02
C PHE A 49 10.36 -1.95 12.29
N TYR A 50 9.53 -1.17 11.60
CA TYR A 50 9.39 0.28 11.80
C TYR A 50 8.08 0.64 12.52
N ARG A 51 8.20 1.21 13.72
CA ARG A 51 7.06 1.60 14.57
C ARG A 51 6.89 3.12 14.72
N GLY A 52 7.66 3.91 13.96
CA GLY A 52 7.55 5.37 13.98
C GLY A 52 6.40 5.91 13.11
N ARG A 53 6.29 7.24 13.06
CA ARG A 53 5.37 7.94 12.16
C ARG A 53 5.83 7.76 10.71
N LEU A 54 4.91 7.38 9.83
CA LEU A 54 5.21 7.10 8.43
C LEU A 54 4.35 8.01 7.54
N GLY A 55 5.01 8.82 6.74
CA GLY A 55 4.37 9.53 5.63
C GLY A 55 4.33 8.68 4.37
N LEU A 56 3.22 8.72 3.64
CA LEU A 56 3.04 8.04 2.36
C LEU A 56 2.70 9.06 1.27
N VAL A 57 3.58 9.19 0.28
CA VAL A 57 3.29 9.91 -0.96
C VAL A 57 2.88 8.88 -2.01
N TYR A 58 1.62 8.93 -2.43
CA TYR A 58 0.99 7.99 -3.35
C TYR A 58 0.76 8.67 -4.70
N LEU A 59 1.61 8.33 -5.68
CA LEU A 59 1.59 8.92 -7.01
C LEU A 59 0.87 7.98 -7.98
N ASP A 60 -0.38 8.29 -8.30
CA ASP A 60 -1.20 7.43 -9.18
C ASP A 60 -2.32 8.23 -9.86
N ALA A 61 -2.74 7.77 -11.04
CA ALA A 61 -3.96 8.20 -11.71
C ALA A 61 -5.24 7.75 -10.98
N HIS A 62 -5.19 6.60 -10.32
CA HIS A 62 -6.28 5.97 -9.59
C HIS A 62 -6.02 6.05 -8.08
N PRO A 63 -7.06 6.24 -7.26
CA PRO A 63 -6.87 6.33 -5.82
C PRO A 63 -6.69 4.98 -5.12
N ASP A 64 -7.04 3.86 -5.77
CA ASP A 64 -7.03 2.50 -5.22
C ASP A 64 -7.79 2.34 -3.90
N LEU A 65 -8.97 2.96 -3.85
CA LEU A 65 -9.82 3.06 -2.66
C LEU A 65 -11.06 2.16 -2.70
N TYR A 66 -11.15 1.21 -3.65
CA TYR A 66 -12.29 0.30 -3.68
C TYR A 66 -12.33 -0.61 -2.46
N GLU A 67 -13.53 -0.97 -2.04
CA GLU A 67 -13.72 -1.97 -0.99
C GLU A 67 -13.29 -3.35 -1.49
N GLU A 68 -13.70 -3.69 -2.71
CA GLU A 68 -13.42 -4.92 -3.43
C GLU A 68 -13.46 -4.61 -4.94
N TYR A 69 -12.61 -5.26 -5.73
CA TYR A 69 -12.61 -5.14 -7.17
C TYR A 69 -12.61 -6.54 -7.80
N GLU A 70 -13.62 -6.82 -8.64
CA GLU A 70 -13.79 -8.13 -9.30
C GLU A 70 -13.75 -9.35 -8.35
N GLY A 71 -14.27 -9.20 -7.12
CA GLY A 71 -14.27 -10.29 -6.14
C GLY A 71 -13.02 -10.35 -5.25
N ASP A 72 -12.05 -9.45 -5.44
CA ASP A 72 -10.79 -9.44 -4.69
C ASP A 72 -10.58 -8.15 -3.87
N ARG A 73 -10.53 -8.30 -2.54
CA ARG A 73 -10.24 -7.21 -1.59
C ARG A 73 -8.77 -6.79 -1.59
N TYR A 74 -7.87 -7.59 -2.14
CA TYR A 74 -6.44 -7.30 -2.24
C TYR A 74 -6.00 -7.02 -3.69
N SER A 75 -6.96 -6.79 -4.59
CA SER A 75 -6.69 -6.28 -5.93
C SER A 75 -5.90 -4.98 -5.90
N HIS A 76 -5.14 -4.72 -6.97
CA HIS A 76 -4.39 -3.49 -7.18
C HIS A 76 -5.25 -2.22 -6.97
N ALA A 77 -6.54 -2.27 -7.33
CA ALA A 77 -7.47 -1.14 -7.19
C ALA A 77 -8.04 -0.94 -5.77
N CYS A 78 -7.62 -1.76 -4.81
CA CYS A 78 -8.04 -1.72 -3.40
C CYS A 78 -6.87 -1.41 -2.44
N THR A 79 -5.66 -1.24 -2.98
CA THR A 79 -4.40 -1.22 -2.23
C THR A 79 -4.37 -0.16 -1.13
N LEU A 80 -4.70 1.09 -1.45
CA LEU A 80 -4.65 2.19 -0.49
C LEU A 80 -5.73 2.02 0.59
N ARG A 81 -6.90 1.49 0.22
CA ARG A 81 -7.96 1.20 1.19
C ARG A 81 -7.47 0.22 2.25
N ARG A 82 -6.81 -0.88 1.85
CA ARG A 82 -6.25 -1.87 2.77
C ARG A 82 -5.16 -1.29 3.67
N ILE A 83 -4.26 -0.48 3.10
CA ILE A 83 -3.20 0.20 3.86
C ILE A 83 -3.76 1.04 5.01
N VAL A 84 -4.83 1.79 4.76
CA VAL A 84 -5.45 2.67 5.77
C VAL A 84 -6.30 1.86 6.75
N GLU A 85 -7.14 0.93 6.28
CA GLU A 85 -8.01 0.10 7.15
C GLU A 85 -7.20 -0.74 8.14
N GLU A 86 -6.05 -1.23 7.74
CA GLU A 86 -5.17 -2.05 8.59
C GLU A 86 -4.16 -1.22 9.40
N GLY A 87 -4.25 0.11 9.37
CA GLY A 87 -3.39 1.00 10.15
C GLY A 87 -1.91 0.98 9.73
N LEU A 88 -1.61 0.60 8.48
CA LEU A 88 -0.25 0.61 7.94
C LEU A 88 0.21 2.03 7.61
N ALA A 89 -0.72 2.93 7.31
CA ALA A 89 -0.48 4.37 7.26
C ALA A 89 -1.62 5.09 7.99
N ASP A 90 -1.27 6.18 8.69
CA ASP A 90 -2.30 7.09 9.20
C ASP A 90 -2.86 7.86 7.99
N PRO A 91 -4.18 7.91 7.79
CA PRO A 91 -4.77 8.62 6.67
C PRO A 91 -4.34 10.10 6.58
N ARG A 92 -4.02 10.74 7.71
CA ARG A 92 -3.53 12.13 7.79
C ARG A 92 -2.12 12.31 7.24
N ASP A 93 -1.38 11.21 7.16
CA ASP A 93 0.00 11.16 6.69
C ASP A 93 0.08 10.63 5.24
N VAL A 94 -1.06 10.54 4.52
CA VAL A 94 -1.14 10.11 3.12
C VAL A 94 -1.40 11.31 2.20
N ILE A 95 -0.57 11.47 1.18
CA ILE A 95 -0.79 12.43 0.08
C ILE A 95 -1.05 11.65 -1.20
N LEU A 96 -2.20 11.89 -1.82
CA LEU A 96 -2.54 11.41 -3.16
C LEU A 96 -2.23 12.49 -4.19
N ALA A 97 -1.43 12.17 -5.21
CA ALA A 97 -1.12 13.11 -6.28
C ALA A 97 -1.22 12.44 -7.66
N GLY A 98 -1.81 13.17 -8.62
CA GLY A 98 -2.00 12.69 -10.00
C GLY A 98 -3.36 12.04 -10.28
N VAL A 99 -4.23 11.96 -9.27
CA VAL A 99 -5.56 11.34 -9.37
C VAL A 99 -6.40 12.06 -10.43
N ARG A 100 -6.87 11.28 -11.41
CA ARG A 100 -7.71 11.74 -12.53
C ARG A 100 -8.68 10.69 -13.05
N ALA A 101 -8.64 9.49 -12.47
CA ALA A 101 -9.53 8.37 -12.80
C ALA A 101 -10.09 7.81 -11.49
N ALA A 102 -11.08 8.52 -10.94
CA ALA A 102 -11.74 8.15 -9.71
C ALA A 102 -13.26 8.06 -9.91
N THR A 103 -13.88 7.19 -9.14
CA THR A 103 -15.34 7.13 -9.02
C THR A 103 -15.79 8.03 -7.88
N VAL A 104 -17.08 8.40 -7.88
CA VAL A 104 -17.67 9.23 -6.81
C VAL A 104 -17.44 8.64 -5.41
N SER A 105 -17.48 7.30 -5.28
CA SER A 105 -17.21 6.62 -4.00
C SER A 105 -15.75 6.79 -3.57
N SER A 106 -14.80 6.57 -4.48
CA SER A 106 -13.38 6.72 -4.20
C SER A 106 -12.98 8.17 -3.96
N ASP A 107 -13.56 9.13 -4.68
CA ASP A 107 -13.34 10.57 -4.46
C ASP A 107 -13.78 11.01 -3.07
N ARG A 108 -14.94 10.54 -2.59
CA ARG A 108 -15.42 10.85 -1.23
C ARG A 108 -14.47 10.33 -0.16
N ILE A 109 -13.86 9.17 -0.37
CA ILE A 109 -12.87 8.62 0.56
C ILE A 109 -11.57 9.42 0.47
N ALA A 110 -11.07 9.69 -0.74
CA ALA A 110 -9.86 10.49 -0.96
C ALA A 110 -9.95 11.89 -0.35
N LEU A 111 -11.09 12.57 -0.48
CA LEU A 111 -11.34 13.87 0.15
C LEU A 111 -11.35 13.80 1.68
N ARG A 112 -11.78 12.69 2.28
CA ARG A 112 -11.70 12.52 3.74
C ARG A 112 -10.26 12.28 4.20
N LEU A 113 -9.46 11.59 3.39
CA LEU A 113 -8.03 11.43 3.65
C LEU A 113 -7.34 12.80 3.62
N SER A 114 -7.64 13.65 2.64
CA SER A 114 -7.02 14.98 2.51
C SER A 114 -7.56 16.04 3.47
N ALA A 115 -8.84 15.96 3.88
CA ALA A 115 -9.47 16.92 4.80
C ALA A 115 -9.18 16.66 6.29
N SER A 116 -8.34 15.67 6.61
CA SER A 116 -7.90 15.39 7.98
C SER A 116 -6.60 16.13 8.36
N LEU A 117 -6.18 17.09 7.53
CA LEU A 117 -5.16 18.13 7.81
C LEU A 117 -5.77 19.31 8.56
#